data_AF-E1ZP11-F1
#
_entry.id   AF-E1ZP11-F1
#
_cell.length_a   1.000
_cell.length_b   1.000
_cell.length_c   1.000
_cell.angle_alpha   90.00
_cell.angle_beta   90.00
_cell.angle_gamma   90.00
#
_symmetry.space_group_name_H-M   'P 1'
#
loop_
_entity.id
_entity.type
_entity.pdbx_description
1 polymer ?
#
loop_
_entity_poly.entity_id
_entity_poly.type
_entity_poly.pdbx_seq_one_letter_code
_entity_poly.pdbx_strand_id
1 'polypeptide(L)'
;MGAPTPETSRRPLYTWLAELERMRDAAASGARAKFTVLDVADRSVEPGCTAAACMPTSPRSVEACLRLGIDPACLLHRPLDHFLRSERSPELAQLAFEHEEALRQDRLKALIEERRRLEEVARAGSRAAASGKPAASAAVAGAEDLVEKEARRLEVMRRRQERELAQLIAYEMVRKEMQERAEAKVREQERKADEQRAAKQAADEEWRRQQHEREIQRKLEDEARQKEIKAGGGPCVSQAAAPLPNRMQAQEAERYEREMELRRREQEEEKKRRQEAYMREQERMQKAEQARLETERILREQQDAVEKRKAEMQKRDAEREKAKQLAAEERAAANAEAQRQAQARIAAAQEANSAILQRRREEFETQQKKNEERRRLREAQRQAEEEERREGEEKRAEQRQAAYEEAQRREAARVAEVESVEEMKRREAYERSQALRRIEEDTARTRALQEQRRQLQGQRRMANMNASLQRQQIVQAMEKLAATKSWAEMSGPNGGVSMDALLNKK
;
A
#
# COMPACT_ATOMS: atom_id res chain seq x y z
N MET A 1 13.83 34.09 -59.31
CA MET A 1 13.42 32.72 -58.94
C MET A 1 13.27 32.70 -57.43
N GLY A 2 12.07 32.96 -56.90
CA GLY A 2 11.85 33.08 -55.46
C GLY A 2 11.99 31.72 -54.80
N ALA A 3 12.98 31.55 -53.93
CA ALA A 3 13.05 30.39 -53.06
C ALA A 3 11.77 30.38 -52.20
N PRO A 4 11.05 29.25 -52.12
CA PRO A 4 9.87 29.15 -51.27
C PRO A 4 10.30 29.52 -49.85
N THR A 5 9.71 30.58 -49.32
CA THR A 5 9.93 30.98 -47.94
C THR A 5 9.53 29.80 -47.04
N PRO A 6 10.34 29.46 -46.02
CA PRO A 6 10.04 28.38 -45.07
C PRO A 6 8.94 28.81 -44.08
N GLU A 7 7.97 29.60 -44.53
CA GLU A 7 6.71 29.80 -43.82
C GLU A 7 5.94 28.48 -43.87
N THR A 8 6.29 27.62 -42.93
CA THR A 8 5.37 26.76 -42.20
C THR A 8 4.22 26.25 -43.06
N SER A 9 4.51 25.24 -43.87
CA SER A 9 3.49 24.26 -44.26
C SER A 9 3.06 23.48 -43.02
N ARG A 10 2.47 24.18 -42.03
CA ARG A 10 1.69 23.57 -40.97
C ARG A 10 0.67 22.72 -41.71
N ARG A 11 0.82 21.41 -41.57
CA ARG A 11 -0.14 20.46 -42.14
C ARG A 11 -1.52 20.95 -41.71
N PRO A 12 -2.47 21.10 -42.63
CA PRO A 12 -3.80 21.57 -42.27
C PRO A 12 -4.34 20.71 -41.13
N LEU A 13 -4.95 21.34 -40.13
CA LEU A 13 -5.30 20.68 -38.86
C LEU A 13 -6.11 19.39 -39.06
N TYR A 14 -6.96 19.34 -40.08
CA TYR A 14 -7.74 18.16 -40.43
C TYR A 14 -6.92 16.97 -40.95
N THR A 15 -5.74 17.19 -41.54
CA THR A 15 -4.95 16.12 -42.17
C THR A 15 -4.27 15.22 -41.14
N TRP A 16 -3.60 15.82 -40.13
CA TRP A 16 -2.92 15.05 -39.09
C TRP A 16 -3.91 14.44 -38.08
N LEU A 17 -5.06 15.10 -37.84
CA LEU A 17 -6.13 14.51 -37.03
C LEU A 17 -6.71 13.25 -37.69
N ALA A 18 -7.00 13.31 -39.00
CA ALA A 18 -7.46 12.13 -39.74
C ALA A 18 -6.40 11.01 -39.75
N GLU A 19 -5.11 11.37 -39.80
CA GLU A 19 -4.02 10.40 -39.69
C GLU A 19 -3.98 9.74 -38.30
N LEU A 20 -4.13 10.52 -37.22
CA LEU A 20 -4.22 9.99 -35.85
C LEU A 20 -5.44 9.11 -35.62
N GLU A 21 -6.61 9.46 -36.16
CA GLU A 21 -7.81 8.63 -36.06
C GLU A 21 -7.62 7.29 -36.77
N ARG A 22 -7.06 7.29 -37.98
CA ARG A 22 -6.69 6.04 -38.68
C ARG A 22 -5.68 5.22 -37.87
N MET A 23 -4.71 5.88 -37.23
CA MET A 23 -3.72 5.21 -36.39
C MET A 23 -4.34 4.66 -35.10
N ARG A 24 -5.32 5.33 -34.50
CA ARG A 24 -6.09 4.83 -33.35
C ARG A 24 -6.80 3.53 -33.70
N ASP A 25 -7.47 3.51 -34.84
CA ASP A 25 -8.24 2.35 -35.29
C ASP A 25 -7.31 1.18 -35.67
N ALA A 26 -6.17 1.47 -36.31
CA ALA A 26 -5.12 0.48 -36.59
C ALA A 26 -4.41 -0.03 -35.32
N ALA A 27 -4.28 0.80 -34.30
CA ALA A 27 -3.68 0.41 -33.01
C ALA A 27 -4.62 -0.50 -32.21
N ALA A 28 -5.93 -0.28 -32.31
CA ALA A 28 -6.95 -1.11 -31.69
C ALA A 28 -7.00 -2.52 -32.31
N SER A 29 -6.73 -2.66 -33.61
CA SER A 29 -6.69 -3.96 -34.29
C SER A 29 -5.43 -4.79 -34.00
N GLY A 30 -4.41 -4.19 -33.37
CA GLY A 30 -3.16 -4.87 -33.02
C GLY A 30 -2.26 -5.21 -34.22
N ALA A 31 -2.55 -4.67 -35.40
CA ALA A 31 -1.84 -5.01 -36.64
C ALA A 31 -0.42 -4.41 -36.76
N ARG A 32 -0.05 -3.46 -35.87
CA ARG A 32 1.25 -2.76 -35.92
C ARG A 32 1.97 -2.84 -34.57
N ALA A 33 3.31 -2.81 -34.62
CA ALA A 33 4.14 -2.69 -33.44
C ALA A 33 3.75 -1.43 -32.64
N LYS A 34 3.64 -1.57 -31.32
CA LYS A 34 3.20 -0.50 -30.41
C LYS A 34 4.36 0.43 -30.10
N PHE A 35 4.21 1.68 -30.49
CA PHE A 35 5.17 2.76 -30.32
C PHE A 35 4.52 3.83 -29.44
N THR A 36 5.10 4.08 -28.27
CA THR A 36 4.56 4.95 -27.23
C THR A 36 5.13 6.36 -27.32
N VAL A 37 4.52 7.33 -26.62
CA VAL A 37 5.07 8.70 -26.50
C VAL A 37 6.50 8.71 -25.95
N LEU A 38 6.85 7.78 -25.07
CA LEU A 38 8.23 7.64 -24.55
C LEU A 38 9.19 7.23 -25.66
N ASP A 39 8.81 6.26 -26.49
CA ASP A 39 9.63 5.85 -27.61
C ASP A 39 9.76 6.98 -28.65
N VAL A 40 8.71 7.79 -28.84
CA VAL A 40 8.76 9.01 -29.67
C VAL A 40 9.75 10.01 -29.08
N ALA A 41 9.78 10.20 -27.75
CA ALA A 41 10.73 11.09 -27.08
C ALA A 41 12.18 10.67 -27.37
N ASP A 42 12.48 9.39 -27.20
CA ASP A 42 13.82 8.85 -27.37
C ASP A 42 14.26 8.95 -28.84
N ARG A 43 13.39 8.58 -29.79
CA ARG A 43 13.68 8.68 -31.23
C ARG A 43 13.69 10.09 -31.78
N SER A 44 13.02 11.04 -31.12
CA SER A 44 12.95 12.43 -31.62
C SER A 44 14.32 13.09 -31.72
N VAL A 45 15.30 12.62 -30.93
CA VAL A 45 16.66 13.15 -30.86
C VAL A 45 17.58 12.54 -31.93
N GLU A 46 17.18 11.43 -32.54
CA GLU A 46 18.01 10.74 -33.54
C GLU A 46 18.09 11.56 -34.85
N PRO A 47 19.30 11.83 -35.37
CA PRO A 47 19.47 12.56 -36.61
C PRO A 47 18.84 11.77 -37.77
N GLY A 48 18.02 12.44 -38.58
CA GLY A 48 17.30 11.82 -39.71
C GLY A 48 15.93 11.23 -39.36
N CYS A 49 15.48 11.37 -38.12
CA CYS A 49 14.11 11.02 -37.74
C CYS A 49 13.10 11.86 -38.54
N THR A 50 12.12 11.20 -39.16
CA THR A 50 11.08 11.86 -39.95
C THR A 50 9.82 12.08 -39.11
N ALA A 51 8.97 13.04 -39.49
CA ALA A 51 7.70 13.27 -38.80
C ALA A 51 6.82 11.99 -38.72
N ALA A 52 6.88 11.13 -39.74
CA ALA A 52 6.18 9.84 -39.74
C ALA A 52 6.75 8.85 -38.72
N ALA A 53 8.06 8.88 -38.46
CA ALA A 53 8.70 8.04 -37.44
C ALA A 53 8.36 8.49 -36.00
N CYS A 54 8.02 9.77 -35.82
CA CYS A 54 7.51 10.32 -34.56
C CYS A 54 6.01 10.07 -34.32
N MET A 55 5.32 9.37 -35.22
CA MET A 55 3.89 9.07 -35.02
C MET A 55 3.71 7.94 -33.99
N PRO A 56 3.07 8.21 -32.84
CA PRO A 56 2.77 7.15 -31.89
C PRO A 56 1.78 6.15 -32.50
N THR A 57 2.00 4.86 -32.25
CA THR A 57 1.11 3.78 -32.70
C THR A 57 0.45 3.05 -31.53
N SER A 58 0.81 3.38 -30.29
CA SER A 58 0.16 2.85 -29.10
C SER A 58 -1.22 3.51 -28.91
N PRO A 59 -2.31 2.75 -28.68
CA PRO A 59 -3.67 3.31 -28.60
C PRO A 59 -3.79 4.46 -27.60
N ARG A 60 -3.17 4.32 -26.42
CA ARG A 60 -3.20 5.34 -25.35
C ARG A 60 -2.37 6.58 -25.68
N SER A 61 -1.30 6.40 -26.45
CA SER A 61 -0.43 7.51 -26.87
C SER A 61 -1.13 8.32 -27.97
N VAL A 62 -1.80 7.65 -28.90
CA VAL A 62 -2.65 8.28 -29.92
C VAL A 62 -3.81 9.03 -29.27
N GLU A 63 -4.49 8.42 -28.29
CA GLU A 63 -5.59 9.06 -27.56
C GLU A 63 -5.11 10.30 -26.78
N ALA A 64 -3.93 10.25 -26.15
CA ALA A 64 -3.34 11.41 -25.49
C ALA A 64 -3.09 12.58 -26.46
N CYS A 65 -2.56 12.30 -27.66
CA CYS A 65 -2.38 13.31 -28.71
C CYS A 65 -3.72 13.92 -29.16
N LEU A 66 -4.75 13.09 -29.35
CA LEU A 66 -6.08 13.55 -29.74
C LEU A 66 -6.74 14.42 -28.66
N ARG A 67 -6.63 14.04 -27.38
CA ARG A 67 -7.22 14.79 -26.26
C ARG A 67 -6.59 16.16 -26.04
N LEU A 68 -5.27 16.25 -26.19
CA LEU A 68 -4.54 17.50 -26.02
C LEU A 68 -4.48 18.34 -27.30
N GLY A 69 -4.89 17.80 -28.44
CA GLY A 69 -4.78 18.47 -29.73
C GLY A 69 -3.33 18.76 -30.14
N ILE A 70 -2.39 17.88 -29.75
CA ILE A 70 -0.96 18.03 -30.04
C ILE A 70 -0.61 17.20 -31.27
N ASP A 71 -0.09 17.87 -32.31
CA ASP A 71 0.46 17.24 -33.51
C ASP A 71 1.77 16.51 -33.16
N PRO A 72 1.89 15.19 -33.40
CA PRO A 72 3.12 14.44 -33.18
C PRO A 72 4.32 14.97 -33.95
N ALA A 73 4.12 15.62 -35.11
CA ALA A 73 5.22 16.20 -35.88
C ALA A 73 5.92 17.35 -35.13
N CYS A 74 5.24 17.98 -34.17
CA CYS A 74 5.82 19.01 -33.30
C CYS A 74 6.69 18.45 -32.17
N LEU A 75 6.77 17.11 -32.01
CA LEU A 75 7.62 16.46 -31.01
C LEU A 75 9.03 16.17 -31.54
N LEU A 76 9.24 16.31 -32.85
CA LEU A 76 10.53 16.09 -33.50
C LEU A 76 11.54 17.14 -33.02
N HIS A 77 12.72 16.71 -32.55
CA HIS A 77 13.79 17.64 -32.19
C HIS A 77 14.40 18.21 -33.48
N ARG A 78 14.49 19.54 -33.53
CA ARG A 78 15.12 20.26 -34.64
C ARG A 78 16.44 20.84 -34.13
N PRO A 79 17.59 20.43 -34.68
CA PRO A 79 18.87 20.96 -34.23
C PRO A 79 18.99 22.45 -34.57
N LEU A 80 19.88 23.17 -33.87
CA LEU A 80 20.13 24.60 -34.10
C LEU A 80 20.45 24.92 -35.58
N ASP A 81 21.13 24.01 -36.27
CA ASP A 81 21.44 24.10 -37.70
C ASP A 81 20.20 24.29 -38.60
N HIS A 82 19.04 23.75 -38.21
CA HIS A 82 17.78 23.94 -38.93
C HIS A 82 17.31 25.40 -38.87
N PHE A 83 17.44 26.03 -37.70
CA PHE A 83 17.06 27.42 -37.47
C PHE A 83 18.06 28.39 -38.11
N LEU A 84 19.35 28.07 -38.08
CA LEU A 84 20.39 28.85 -38.76
C LEU A 84 20.19 28.93 -40.29
N ARG A 85 19.54 27.94 -40.91
CA ARG A 85 19.19 27.97 -42.34
C ARG A 85 17.95 28.83 -42.63
N SER A 86 17.07 28.97 -41.64
CA SER A 86 15.78 29.64 -41.80
C SER A 86 15.88 31.13 -41.42
N GLU A 87 16.58 31.43 -40.33
CA GLU A 87 16.79 32.78 -39.81
C GLU A 87 18.09 33.39 -40.36
N ARG A 88 18.07 34.70 -40.61
CA ARG A 88 19.25 35.43 -41.11
C ARG A 88 20.27 35.76 -40.01
N SER A 89 19.84 35.78 -38.75
CA SER A 89 20.68 36.15 -37.60
C SER A 89 20.90 34.96 -36.67
N PRO A 90 22.14 34.70 -36.20
CA PRO A 90 22.44 33.61 -35.29
C PRO A 90 21.74 33.75 -33.93
N GLU A 91 21.57 34.98 -33.44
CA GLU A 91 20.89 35.24 -32.16
C GLU A 91 19.38 34.90 -32.25
N LEU A 92 18.74 35.23 -33.38
CA LEU A 92 17.33 34.89 -33.63
C LEU A 92 17.16 33.38 -33.81
N ALA A 93 18.09 32.72 -34.49
CA ALA A 93 18.09 31.26 -34.62
C ALA A 93 18.19 30.56 -33.25
N GLN A 94 19.06 31.06 -32.37
CA GLN A 94 19.21 30.53 -31.02
C GLN A 94 17.94 30.74 -30.18
N LEU A 95 17.36 31.94 -30.21
CA LEU A 95 16.11 32.23 -29.49
C LEU A 95 14.92 31.40 -30.02
N ALA A 96 14.83 31.21 -31.34
CA ALA A 96 13.82 30.36 -31.97
C ALA A 96 14.02 28.87 -31.59
N PHE A 97 15.25 28.39 -31.56
CA PHE A 97 15.59 27.03 -31.12
C PHE A 97 15.20 26.81 -29.64
N GLU A 98 15.62 27.70 -28.75
CA GLU A 98 15.31 27.62 -27.32
C GLU A 98 13.79 27.64 -27.08
N HIS A 99 13.06 28.48 -27.82
CA HIS A 99 11.61 28.56 -27.74
C HIS A 99 10.91 27.29 -28.27
N GLU A 100 11.26 26.79 -29.45
CA GLU A 100 10.67 25.55 -29.99
C GLU A 100 11.02 24.34 -29.12
N GLU A 101 12.24 24.26 -28.59
CA GLU A 101 12.68 23.18 -27.71
C GLU A 101 11.95 23.21 -26.36
N ALA A 102 11.74 24.40 -25.78
CA ALA A 102 10.92 24.54 -24.57
C ALA A 102 9.47 24.09 -24.82
N LEU A 103 8.84 24.56 -25.91
CA LEU A 103 7.48 24.14 -26.28
C LEU A 103 7.38 22.63 -26.55
N ARG A 104 8.41 22.05 -27.17
CA ARG A 104 8.50 20.60 -27.41
C ARG A 104 8.53 19.84 -26.10
N GLN A 105 9.37 20.24 -25.15
CA GLN A 105 9.48 19.61 -23.84
C GLN A 105 8.17 19.71 -23.05
N ASP A 106 7.50 20.86 -23.07
CA ASP A 106 6.24 21.06 -22.37
C ASP A 106 5.11 20.20 -22.97
N ARG A 107 5.02 20.14 -24.30
CA ARG A 107 4.08 19.24 -25.01
C ARG A 107 4.36 17.78 -24.69
N LEU A 108 5.63 17.39 -24.65
CA LEU A 108 6.02 16.02 -24.33
C LEU A 108 5.66 15.64 -22.89
N LYS A 109 5.92 16.53 -21.92
CA LYS A 109 5.50 16.35 -20.52
C LYS A 109 3.98 16.19 -20.41
N ALA A 110 3.22 17.08 -21.04
CA ALA A 110 1.76 17.03 -21.04
C ALA A 110 1.23 15.69 -21.63
N LEU A 111 1.83 15.21 -22.72
CA LEU A 111 1.47 13.92 -23.31
C LEU A 111 1.82 12.73 -22.42
N ILE A 112 2.97 12.75 -21.74
CA ILE A 112 3.36 11.70 -20.80
C ILE A 112 2.39 11.65 -19.62
N GLU A 113 2.00 12.81 -19.09
CA GLU A 113 1.02 12.92 -18.00
C GLU A 113 -0.37 12.43 -18.42
N GLU A 114 -0.88 12.87 -19.57
CA GLU A 114 -2.21 12.42 -20.05
C GLU A 114 -2.20 10.93 -20.41
N ARG A 115 -1.11 10.41 -20.99
CA ARG A 115 -0.91 8.97 -21.20
C ARG A 115 -0.96 8.21 -19.88
N ARG A 116 -0.25 8.69 -18.85
CA ARG A 116 -0.27 8.07 -17.52
C ARG A 116 -1.67 8.09 -16.91
N ARG A 117 -2.39 9.20 -17.05
CA ARG A 117 -3.79 9.33 -16.63
C ARG A 117 -4.69 8.29 -17.31
N LEU A 118 -4.54 8.09 -18.62
CA LEU A 118 -5.26 7.05 -19.38
C LEU A 118 -4.94 5.64 -18.88
N GLU A 119 -3.69 5.35 -18.52
CA GLU A 119 -3.29 4.06 -17.94
C GLU A 119 -3.93 3.83 -16.57
N GLU A 120 -3.99 4.86 -15.73
CA GLU A 120 -4.63 4.82 -14.41
C GLU A 120 -6.14 4.60 -14.52
N VAL A 121 -6.83 5.30 -15.43
CA VAL A 121 -8.26 5.10 -15.70
C VAL A 121 -8.54 3.69 -16.22
N ALA A 122 -7.73 3.19 -17.16
CA ALA A 122 -7.88 1.82 -17.67
C ALA A 122 -7.68 0.77 -16.56
N ARG A 123 -6.72 1.00 -15.64
CA ARG A 123 -6.46 0.12 -14.50
C ARG A 123 -7.59 0.17 -13.46
N ALA A 124 -8.18 1.35 -13.23
CA ALA A 124 -9.34 1.52 -12.36
C ALA A 124 -10.59 0.84 -12.94
N GLY A 125 -10.85 1.03 -14.24
CA GLY A 125 -11.97 0.40 -14.94
C GLY A 125 -11.86 -1.13 -15.00
N SER A 126 -10.66 -1.67 -15.21
CA SER A 126 -10.42 -3.12 -15.17
C SER A 126 -10.65 -3.72 -13.78
N ARG A 127 -10.36 -2.97 -12.70
CA ARG A 127 -10.67 -3.39 -11.32
C ARG A 127 -12.16 -3.35 -10.99
N ALA A 128 -12.91 -2.40 -11.55
CA ALA A 128 -14.36 -2.35 -11.37
C ALA A 128 -15.07 -3.49 -12.12
N ALA A 129 -14.64 -3.82 -13.34
CA ALA A 129 -15.21 -4.90 -14.14
C ALA A 129 -14.92 -6.32 -13.58
N ALA A 130 -13.78 -6.52 -12.90
CA ALA A 130 -13.42 -7.80 -12.28
C ALA A 130 -14.21 -8.11 -10.98
N SER A 131 -15.10 -7.22 -10.53
CA SER A 131 -16.02 -7.46 -9.40
C SER A 131 -17.38 -8.05 -9.83
N GLY A 132 -17.60 -8.23 -11.13
CA GLY A 132 -18.72 -9.00 -11.67
C GLY A 132 -18.41 -10.50 -11.69
N LYS A 133 -19.05 -11.26 -10.79
CA LYS A 133 -19.07 -12.73 -10.68
C LYS A 133 -18.61 -13.52 -11.93
N PRO A 134 -17.58 -14.39 -11.80
CA PRO A 134 -17.59 -15.68 -12.44
C PRO A 134 -18.04 -16.75 -11.43
N ALA A 135 -19.03 -17.52 -11.84
CA ALA A 135 -19.56 -18.65 -11.10
C ALA A 135 -18.48 -19.74 -10.89
N ALA A 136 -18.56 -20.33 -9.71
CA ALA A 136 -18.03 -21.61 -9.27
C ALA A 136 -17.53 -22.60 -10.35
N SER A 137 -16.21 -22.68 -10.59
CA SER A 137 -15.57 -23.92 -11.08
C SER A 137 -14.03 -24.03 -10.91
N ALA A 138 -13.36 -23.16 -10.14
CA ALA A 138 -11.88 -23.15 -10.10
C ALA A 138 -11.29 -23.20 -8.67
N ALA A 139 -11.84 -24.01 -7.77
CA ALA A 139 -11.45 -24.02 -6.36
C ALA A 139 -10.17 -24.81 -6.02
N VAL A 140 -9.49 -25.45 -6.99
CA VAL A 140 -8.35 -26.34 -6.68
C VAL A 140 -7.00 -25.85 -7.23
N ALA A 141 -6.96 -24.86 -8.12
CA ALA A 141 -5.71 -24.30 -8.68
C ALA A 141 -5.27 -22.95 -8.07
N GLY A 142 -5.98 -22.43 -7.06
CA GLY A 142 -5.80 -21.06 -6.56
C GLY A 142 -4.78 -20.87 -5.42
N ALA A 143 -4.23 -21.94 -4.85
CA ALA A 143 -3.32 -21.85 -3.70
C ALA A 143 -1.89 -21.45 -4.12
N GLU A 144 -1.37 -21.98 -5.23
CA GLU A 144 -0.04 -21.62 -5.75
C GLU A 144 -0.01 -20.19 -6.33
N ASP A 145 -1.09 -19.76 -6.98
CA ASP A 145 -1.20 -18.42 -7.57
C ASP A 145 -1.30 -17.31 -6.49
N LEU A 146 -1.77 -17.63 -5.28
CA LEU A 146 -1.74 -16.70 -4.14
C LEU A 146 -0.32 -16.47 -3.62
N VAL A 147 0.49 -17.53 -3.54
CA VAL A 147 1.90 -17.46 -3.14
C VAL A 147 2.72 -16.71 -4.19
N GLU A 148 2.48 -16.96 -5.49
CA GLU A 148 3.14 -16.19 -6.55
C GLU A 148 2.72 -14.72 -6.56
N LYS A 149 1.45 -14.41 -6.29
CA LYS A 149 0.97 -13.03 -6.18
C LYS A 149 1.59 -12.31 -4.99
N GLU A 150 1.77 -12.98 -3.85
CA GLU A 150 2.51 -12.43 -2.72
C GLU A 150 4.00 -12.25 -3.03
N ALA A 151 4.65 -13.22 -3.68
CA ALA A 151 6.04 -13.10 -4.10
C ALA A 151 6.24 -11.91 -5.04
N ARG A 152 5.36 -11.73 -6.04
CA ARG A 152 5.39 -10.56 -6.94
C ARG A 152 5.10 -9.25 -6.20
N ARG A 153 4.23 -9.27 -5.19
CA ARG A 153 3.96 -8.07 -4.36
C ARG A 153 5.18 -7.70 -3.51
N LEU A 154 5.85 -8.68 -2.92
CA LEU A 154 7.07 -8.50 -2.15
C LEU A 154 8.22 -8.04 -3.06
N GLU A 155 8.33 -8.57 -4.27
CA GLU A 155 9.35 -8.15 -5.23
C GLU A 155 9.12 -6.70 -5.71
N VAL A 156 7.87 -6.31 -5.95
CA VAL A 156 7.52 -4.91 -6.26
C VAL A 156 7.83 -3.99 -5.08
N MET A 157 7.56 -4.43 -3.84
CA MET A 157 7.91 -3.65 -2.64
C MET A 157 9.43 -3.52 -2.50
N ARG A 158 10.17 -4.61 -2.72
CA ARG A 158 11.63 -4.63 -2.68
C ARG A 158 12.24 -3.72 -3.74
N ARG A 159 11.77 -3.78 -4.99
CA ARG A 159 12.22 -2.86 -6.06
C ARG A 159 11.89 -1.40 -5.74
N ARG A 160 10.80 -1.13 -5.04
CA ARG A 160 10.48 0.22 -4.58
C ARG A 160 11.45 0.69 -3.49
N GLN A 161 11.69 -0.14 -2.48
CA GLN A 161 12.67 0.14 -1.42
C GLN A 161 14.08 0.30 -1.98
N GLU A 162 14.47 -0.52 -2.96
CA GLU A 162 15.75 -0.40 -3.66
C GLU A 162 15.87 0.93 -4.43
N ARG A 163 14.79 1.41 -5.06
CA ARG A 163 14.78 2.75 -5.69
C ARG A 163 14.85 3.88 -4.67
N GLU A 164 14.13 3.76 -3.55
CA GLU A 164 14.17 4.75 -2.46
C GLU A 164 15.56 4.79 -1.81
N LEU A 165 16.20 3.64 -1.59
CA LEU A 165 17.60 3.53 -1.14
C LEU A 165 18.58 4.10 -2.17
N ALA A 166 18.42 3.76 -3.46
CA ALA A 166 19.27 4.31 -4.51
C ALA A 166 19.14 5.84 -4.62
N GLN A 167 17.93 6.38 -4.42
CA GLN A 167 17.70 7.82 -4.39
C GLN A 167 18.34 8.49 -3.17
N LEU A 168 18.30 7.86 -2.00
CA LEU A 168 19.01 8.32 -0.80
C LEU A 168 20.53 8.31 -1.01
N ILE A 169 21.09 7.23 -1.57
CA ILE A 169 22.52 7.12 -1.89
C ILE A 169 22.92 8.20 -2.91
N ALA A 170 22.14 8.42 -3.96
CA ALA A 170 22.40 9.47 -4.94
C ALA A 170 22.38 10.86 -4.29
N TYR A 171 21.44 11.12 -3.37
CA TYR A 171 21.38 12.37 -2.63
C TYR A 171 22.60 12.56 -1.70
N GLU A 172 23.02 11.50 -0.98
CA GLU A 172 24.23 11.54 -0.15
C GLU A 172 25.50 11.75 -0.97
N MET A 173 25.59 11.11 -2.14
CA MET A 173 26.70 11.34 -3.07
C MET A 173 26.77 12.78 -3.55
N VAL A 174 25.66 13.36 -4.03
CA VAL A 174 25.62 14.76 -4.47
C VAL A 174 25.95 15.71 -3.33
N ARG A 175 25.46 15.43 -2.12
CA ARG A 175 25.77 16.21 -0.92
C ARG A 175 27.26 16.14 -0.57
N LYS A 176 27.87 14.96 -0.66
CA LYS A 176 29.30 14.75 -0.40
C LYS A 176 30.17 15.44 -1.45
N GLU A 177 29.80 15.35 -2.74
CA GLU A 177 30.50 16.08 -3.80
C GLU A 177 30.44 17.60 -3.60
N MET A 178 29.30 18.13 -3.14
CA MET A 178 29.18 19.56 -2.81
C MET A 178 30.05 19.94 -1.62
N GLN A 179 30.18 19.08 -0.61
CA GLN A 179 31.10 19.29 0.52
C GLN A 179 32.56 19.24 0.07
N GLU A 180 32.96 18.24 -0.70
CA GLU A 180 34.33 18.10 -1.24
C GLU A 180 34.69 19.28 -2.15
N ARG A 181 33.77 19.77 -2.98
CA ARG A 181 33.97 20.99 -3.79
C ARG A 181 34.11 22.24 -2.93
N ALA A 182 33.36 22.35 -1.82
CA ALA A 182 33.50 23.47 -0.90
C ALA A 182 34.84 23.42 -0.16
N GLU A 183 35.22 22.26 0.36
CA GLU A 183 36.52 22.04 1.01
C GLU A 183 37.69 22.28 0.05
N ALA A 184 37.59 21.84 -1.20
CA ALA A 184 38.60 22.09 -2.22
C ALA A 184 38.77 23.59 -2.50
N LYS A 185 37.67 24.35 -2.58
CA LYS A 185 37.73 25.82 -2.74
C LYS A 185 38.37 26.50 -1.53
N VAL A 186 38.06 26.04 -0.31
CA VAL A 186 38.69 26.56 0.92
C VAL A 186 40.19 26.27 0.92
N ARG A 187 40.60 25.03 0.61
CA ARG A 187 42.01 24.65 0.51
C ARG A 187 42.75 25.44 -0.57
N GLU A 188 42.13 25.71 -1.72
CA GLU A 188 42.74 26.53 -2.77
C GLU A 188 42.92 27.99 -2.31
N GLN A 189 41.95 28.54 -1.59
CA GLN A 189 42.07 29.88 -0.99
C GLN A 189 43.15 29.93 0.08
N GLU A 190 43.25 28.91 0.94
CA GLU A 190 44.33 28.80 1.95
C GLU A 190 45.70 28.70 1.28
N ARG A 191 45.86 27.89 0.23
CA ARG A 191 47.12 27.80 -0.53
C ARG A 191 47.50 29.15 -1.14
N LYS A 192 46.56 29.87 -1.75
CA LYS A 192 46.81 31.22 -2.27
C LYS A 192 47.17 32.21 -1.16
N ALA A 193 46.54 32.11 0.01
CA ALA A 193 46.87 32.96 1.15
C ALA A 193 48.26 32.65 1.71
N ASP A 194 48.65 31.38 1.78
CA ASP A 194 49.97 30.96 2.25
C ASP A 194 51.07 31.31 1.24
N GLU A 195 50.81 31.16 -0.06
CA GLU A 195 51.71 31.65 -1.12
C GLU A 195 51.89 33.17 -1.04
N GLN A 196 50.83 33.94 -0.78
CA GLN A 196 50.93 35.38 -0.54
C GLN A 196 51.71 35.72 0.74
N ARG A 197 51.55 34.93 1.81
CA ARG A 197 52.32 35.11 3.05
C ARG A 197 53.81 34.79 2.82
N ALA A 198 54.11 33.70 2.14
CA ALA A 198 55.48 33.31 1.80
C ALA A 198 56.14 34.33 0.87
N ALA A 199 55.42 34.83 -0.14
CA ALA A 199 55.92 35.88 -1.03
C ALA A 199 56.21 37.19 -0.27
N LYS A 200 55.36 37.57 0.68
CA LYS A 200 55.63 38.72 1.56
C LYS A 200 56.86 38.51 2.43
N GLN A 201 57.01 37.32 3.03
CA GLN A 201 58.19 36.99 3.84
C GLN A 201 59.47 37.02 3.00
N ALA A 202 59.45 36.46 1.80
CA ALA A 202 60.59 36.51 0.87
C ALA A 202 60.94 37.94 0.48
N ALA A 203 59.93 38.78 0.15
CA ALA A 203 60.15 40.19 -0.16
C ALA A 203 60.72 40.98 1.03
N ASP A 204 60.24 40.70 2.25
CA ASP A 204 60.76 41.31 3.48
C ASP A 204 62.22 40.88 3.76
N GLU A 205 62.56 39.61 3.51
CA GLU A 205 63.93 39.10 3.63
C GLU A 205 64.87 39.71 2.59
N GLU A 206 64.43 39.82 1.33
CA GLU A 206 65.19 40.49 0.27
C GLU A 206 65.40 41.96 0.60
N TRP A 207 64.38 42.64 1.11
CA TRP A 207 64.51 44.02 1.56
C TRP A 207 65.52 44.15 2.70
N ARG A 208 65.50 43.25 3.69
CA ARG A 208 66.50 43.23 4.78
C ARG A 208 67.91 42.96 4.26
N ARG A 209 68.07 42.05 3.28
CA ARG A 209 69.37 41.80 2.64
C ARG A 209 69.88 43.03 1.91
N GLN A 210 69.02 43.73 1.16
CA GLN A 210 69.39 44.97 0.47
C GLN A 210 69.74 46.09 1.47
N GLN A 211 69.05 46.19 2.61
CA GLN A 211 69.42 47.14 3.67
C GLN A 211 70.79 46.81 4.25
N HIS A 212 71.04 45.54 4.58
CA HIS A 212 72.31 45.08 5.12
C HIS A 212 73.46 45.27 4.12
N GLU A 213 73.23 45.03 2.83
CA GLU A 213 74.21 45.25 1.76
C GLU A 213 74.53 46.75 1.59
N ARG A 214 73.51 47.63 1.64
CA ARG A 214 73.70 49.09 1.65
C ARG A 214 74.47 49.57 2.88
N GLU A 215 74.25 48.97 4.05
CA GLU A 215 75.02 49.27 5.26
C GLU A 215 76.49 48.81 5.15
N ILE A 216 76.73 47.62 4.58
CA ILE A 216 78.10 47.15 4.30
C ILE A 216 78.80 48.08 3.31
N GLN A 217 78.12 48.49 2.23
CA GLN A 217 78.67 49.41 1.22
C GLN A 217 79.03 50.77 1.83
N ARG A 218 78.14 51.34 2.66
CA ARG A 218 78.43 52.59 3.40
C ARG A 218 79.64 52.44 4.31
N LYS A 219 79.76 51.32 5.04
CA LYS A 219 80.92 51.05 5.90
C LYS A 219 82.23 50.94 5.11
N LEU A 220 82.21 50.29 3.94
CA LEU A 220 83.38 50.19 3.05
C LEU A 220 83.76 51.55 2.46
N GLU A 221 82.79 52.37 2.04
CA GLU A 221 83.02 53.73 1.55
C GLU A 221 83.57 54.65 2.65
N ASP A 222 83.05 54.55 3.88
CA ASP A 222 83.54 55.30 5.03
C ASP A 222 84.96 54.87 5.43
N GLU A 223 85.28 53.57 5.39
CA GLU A 223 86.65 53.07 5.56
C GLU A 223 87.60 53.57 4.46
N ALA A 224 87.13 53.65 3.21
CA ALA A 224 87.92 54.18 2.10
C ALA A 224 88.19 55.69 2.27
N ARG A 225 87.18 56.48 2.68
CA ARG A 225 87.35 57.90 3.01
C ARG A 225 88.27 58.12 4.19
N GLN A 226 88.21 57.27 5.22
CA GLN A 226 89.15 57.33 6.34
C GLN A 226 90.59 56.99 5.92
N LYS A 227 90.77 56.06 4.96
CA LYS A 227 92.08 55.76 4.37
C LYS A 227 92.59 56.90 3.49
N GLU A 228 91.73 57.58 2.73
CA GLU A 228 92.11 58.78 1.96
C GLU A 228 92.47 59.97 2.86
N ILE A 229 91.74 60.20 3.95
CA ILE A 229 92.08 61.24 4.94
C ILE A 229 93.40 60.92 5.65
N LYS A 230 93.69 59.64 5.94
CA LYS A 230 94.99 59.21 6.47
C LYS A 230 96.12 59.28 5.44
N ALA A 231 95.82 59.19 4.14
CA ALA A 231 96.82 59.24 3.06
C ALA A 231 97.07 60.66 2.51
N GLY A 232 96.16 61.61 2.72
CA GLY A 232 96.22 62.98 2.18
C GLY A 232 96.81 64.06 3.10
N GLY A 233 97.44 63.68 4.22
CA GLY A 233 97.97 64.62 5.21
C GLY A 233 99.40 65.09 4.92
N GLY A 234 99.54 66.27 4.31
CA GLY A 234 100.73 67.13 4.36
C GLY A 234 100.54 68.39 3.52
N PRO A 235 101.33 69.49 3.67
CA PRO A 235 102.43 69.74 4.60
C PRO A 235 102.33 71.11 5.34
N CYS A 236 103.06 71.32 6.45
CA CYS A 236 103.23 72.67 7.02
C CYS A 236 104.71 73.01 7.31
N VAL A 237 105.11 74.07 6.60
CA VAL A 237 106.32 74.90 6.55
C VAL A 237 106.96 75.23 7.90
N SER A 238 108.30 75.18 7.99
CA SER A 238 109.07 75.99 8.95
C SER A 238 110.35 76.54 8.30
N GLN A 239 110.60 77.84 8.50
CA GLN A 239 111.65 78.64 7.85
C GLN A 239 112.79 79.02 8.81
N ALA A 240 114.00 79.00 8.24
CA ALA A 240 115.14 79.95 8.32
C ALA A 240 115.57 80.61 9.64
N ALA A 241 116.87 80.49 9.95
CA ALA A 241 117.61 81.24 10.97
C ALA A 241 119.00 81.69 10.44
N ALA A 242 119.37 82.97 10.63
CA ALA A 242 120.76 83.49 10.75
C ALA A 242 120.81 85.00 11.19
N PRO A 243 121.89 85.50 11.86
CA PRO A 243 121.84 86.65 12.80
C PRO A 243 122.86 87.82 12.59
N LEU A 244 122.79 88.87 13.47
CA LEU A 244 123.80 89.90 13.92
C LEU A 244 123.52 91.43 13.57
N PRO A 245 124.07 92.47 14.27
CA PRO A 245 123.55 93.06 15.53
C PRO A 245 123.59 94.62 15.67
N ASN A 246 122.96 95.13 16.75
CA ASN A 246 123.26 96.35 17.54
C ASN A 246 123.15 97.78 16.96
N ARG A 247 121.93 98.34 17.02
CA ARG A 247 121.60 99.69 17.54
C ARG A 247 120.07 99.77 17.58
N MET A 248 119.47 100.32 18.65
CA MET A 248 118.03 100.68 18.81
C MET A 248 117.26 100.02 19.98
N GLN A 249 117.95 99.60 21.04
CA GLN A 249 117.32 99.19 22.32
C GLN A 249 116.49 100.31 23.02
N ALA A 250 116.49 101.54 22.51
CA ALA A 250 115.60 102.60 22.97
C ALA A 250 114.24 102.65 22.24
N GLN A 251 114.13 102.10 21.02
CA GLN A 251 112.85 102.00 20.28
C GLN A 251 112.10 100.70 20.60
N GLU A 252 112.81 99.68 21.09
CA GLU A 252 112.23 98.38 21.45
C GLU A 252 111.39 98.46 22.71
N ALA A 253 111.69 99.36 23.66
CA ALA A 253 110.85 99.57 24.85
C ALA A 253 109.48 100.18 24.49
N GLU A 254 109.44 101.20 23.61
CA GLU A 254 108.16 101.76 23.12
C GLU A 254 107.39 100.78 22.20
N ARG A 255 108.10 99.96 21.42
CA ARG A 255 107.46 98.88 20.65
C ARG A 255 106.91 97.80 21.57
N TYR A 256 107.62 97.45 22.64
CA TYR A 256 107.19 96.46 23.63
C TYR A 256 105.95 96.92 24.40
N GLU A 257 105.84 98.19 24.76
CA GLU A 257 104.64 98.73 25.39
C GLU A 257 103.43 98.74 24.43
N ARG A 258 103.62 99.16 23.17
CA ARG A 258 102.56 99.10 22.14
C ARG A 258 102.19 97.65 21.80
N GLU A 259 103.15 96.74 21.81
CA GLU A 259 102.95 95.31 21.59
C GLU A 259 102.23 94.67 22.77
N MET A 260 102.52 95.05 24.02
CA MET A 260 101.81 94.58 25.21
C MET A 260 100.37 95.10 25.26
N GLU A 261 100.11 96.34 24.83
CA GLU A 261 98.75 96.87 24.71
C GLU A 261 97.97 96.22 23.56
N LEU A 262 98.60 96.01 22.40
CA LEU A 262 98.01 95.26 21.30
C LEU A 262 97.69 93.83 21.74
N ARG A 263 98.59 93.17 22.48
CA ARG A 263 98.38 91.82 23.01
C ARG A 263 97.25 91.77 24.04
N ARG A 264 97.06 92.82 24.85
CA ARG A 264 95.94 92.90 25.79
C ARG A 264 94.61 93.12 25.07
N ARG A 265 94.58 93.97 24.03
CA ARG A 265 93.41 94.18 23.17
C ARG A 265 93.09 92.92 22.37
N GLU A 266 94.09 92.24 21.84
CA GLU A 266 93.96 90.94 21.17
C GLU A 266 93.43 89.88 22.13
N GLN A 267 93.88 89.82 23.39
CA GLN A 267 93.32 88.90 24.40
C GLN A 267 91.88 89.24 24.78
N GLU A 268 91.51 90.53 24.84
CA GLU A 268 90.13 90.96 25.10
C GLU A 268 89.21 90.67 23.90
N GLU A 269 89.68 90.91 22.67
CA GLU A 269 88.97 90.58 21.43
C GLU A 269 88.88 89.07 21.23
N GLU A 270 89.92 88.30 21.57
CA GLU A 270 89.92 86.85 21.50
C GLU A 270 88.97 86.26 22.56
N LYS A 271 88.90 86.85 23.76
CA LYS A 271 87.87 86.51 24.76
C LYS A 271 86.46 86.82 24.25
N LYS A 272 86.24 87.95 23.59
CA LYS A 272 84.96 88.28 22.95
C LYS A 272 84.61 87.32 21.82
N ARG A 273 85.56 86.98 20.94
CA ARG A 273 85.37 85.97 19.88
C ARG A 273 85.10 84.58 20.44
N ARG A 274 85.75 84.20 21.54
CA ARG A 274 85.48 82.94 22.25
C ARG A 274 84.08 82.94 22.88
N GLN A 275 83.66 84.05 23.48
CA GLN A 275 82.30 84.21 24.02
C GLN A 275 81.25 84.18 22.90
N GLU A 276 81.48 84.88 21.78
CA GLU A 276 80.59 84.87 20.61
C GLU A 276 80.56 83.49 19.93
N ALA A 277 81.70 82.80 19.83
CA ALA A 277 81.76 81.43 19.32
C ALA A 277 81.01 80.47 20.24
N TYR A 278 81.15 80.61 21.56
CA TYR A 278 80.43 79.84 22.56
C TYR A 278 78.91 80.09 22.49
N MET A 279 78.47 81.35 22.33
CA MET A 279 77.07 81.69 22.14
C MET A 279 76.51 81.13 20.83
N ARG A 280 77.25 81.22 19.72
CA ARG A 280 76.88 80.62 18.43
C ARG A 280 76.87 79.08 18.47
N GLU A 281 77.69 78.47 19.32
CA GLU A 281 77.71 77.03 19.56
C GLU A 281 76.50 76.60 20.42
N GLN A 282 76.16 77.35 21.47
CA GLN A 282 74.93 77.15 22.23
C GLN A 282 73.68 77.33 21.36
N GLU A 283 73.63 78.34 20.49
CA GLU A 283 72.52 78.51 19.56
C GLU A 283 72.42 77.36 18.55
N ARG A 284 73.56 76.82 18.08
CA ARG A 284 73.57 75.63 17.22
C ARG A 284 73.09 74.39 17.97
N MET A 285 73.48 74.22 19.22
CA MET A 285 73.02 73.15 20.09
C MET A 285 71.51 73.25 20.36
N GLN A 286 71.01 74.44 20.71
CA GLN A 286 69.58 74.68 20.92
C GLN A 286 68.76 74.47 19.63
N LYS A 287 69.25 74.91 18.46
CA LYS A 287 68.59 74.65 17.18
C LYS A 287 68.60 73.16 16.81
N ALA A 288 69.70 72.45 17.09
CA ALA A 288 69.78 71.02 16.88
C ALA A 288 68.85 70.25 17.83
N GLU A 289 68.72 70.71 19.08
CA GLU A 289 67.80 70.15 20.07
C GLU A 289 66.34 70.41 19.69
N GLN A 290 65.99 71.62 19.26
CA GLN A 290 64.67 71.96 18.73
C GLN A 290 64.32 71.12 17.50
N ALA A 291 65.24 70.98 16.55
CA ALA A 291 65.03 70.11 15.40
C ALA A 291 64.85 68.64 15.80
N ARG A 292 65.58 68.14 16.80
CA ARG A 292 65.38 66.79 17.35
C ARG A 292 64.00 66.64 17.97
N LEU A 293 63.57 67.58 18.81
CA LEU A 293 62.26 67.57 19.44
C LEU A 293 61.13 67.68 18.40
N GLU A 294 61.30 68.47 17.34
CA GLU A 294 60.35 68.56 16.22
C GLU A 294 60.28 67.24 15.45
N THR A 295 61.42 66.61 15.15
CA THR A 295 61.42 65.29 14.49
C THR A 295 60.79 64.22 15.37
N GLU A 296 61.06 64.23 16.68
CA GLU A 296 60.45 63.30 17.64
C GLU A 296 58.94 63.52 17.73
N ARG A 297 58.49 64.78 17.76
CA ARG A 297 57.08 65.13 17.76
C ARG A 297 56.38 64.64 16.49
N ILE A 298 56.97 64.86 15.32
CA ILE A 298 56.40 64.39 14.05
C ILE A 298 56.32 62.85 14.03
N LEU A 299 57.35 62.16 14.51
CA LEU A 299 57.35 60.69 14.59
C LEU A 299 56.27 60.17 15.56
N ARG A 300 56.09 60.82 16.72
CA ARG A 300 55.01 60.48 17.66
C ARG A 300 53.63 60.74 17.05
N GLU A 301 53.42 61.88 16.40
CA GLU A 301 52.15 62.18 15.71
C GLU A 301 51.84 61.16 14.61
N GLN A 302 52.85 60.69 13.88
CA GLN A 302 52.70 59.62 12.89
C GLN A 302 52.37 58.27 13.53
N GLN A 303 53.03 57.92 14.65
CA GLN A 303 52.73 56.70 15.42
C GLN A 303 51.30 56.73 15.95
N ASP A 304 50.88 57.83 16.59
CA ASP A 304 49.52 58.02 17.09
C ASP A 304 48.48 57.94 15.97
N ALA A 305 48.78 58.49 14.78
CA ALA A 305 47.89 58.39 13.62
C ALA A 305 47.76 56.95 13.11
N VAL A 306 48.85 56.17 13.12
CA VAL A 306 48.84 54.74 12.76
C VAL A 306 48.06 53.94 13.81
N GLU A 307 48.27 54.20 15.10
CA GLU A 307 47.55 53.53 16.18
C GLU A 307 46.05 53.83 16.14
N LYS A 308 45.66 55.08 15.89
CA LYS A 308 44.25 55.47 15.71
C LYS A 308 43.62 54.75 14.52
N ARG A 309 44.29 54.69 13.37
CA ARG A 309 43.80 53.95 12.18
C ARG A 309 43.68 52.45 12.46
N LYS A 310 44.64 51.87 13.18
CA LYS A 310 44.63 50.46 13.58
C LYS A 310 43.46 50.17 14.54
N ALA A 311 43.22 51.04 15.52
CA ALA A 311 42.10 50.91 16.46
C ALA A 311 40.75 51.07 15.75
N GLU A 312 40.63 52.00 14.79
CA GLU A 312 39.43 52.16 13.98
C GLU A 312 39.16 50.91 13.11
N MET A 313 40.20 50.38 12.46
CA MET A 313 40.11 49.14 11.69
C MET A 313 39.66 47.97 12.56
N GLN A 314 40.27 47.79 13.74
CA GLN A 314 39.88 46.75 14.69
C GLN A 314 38.43 46.89 15.17
N LYS A 315 37.94 48.11 15.39
CA LYS A 315 36.52 48.35 15.73
C LYS A 315 35.61 47.92 14.59
N ARG A 316 35.92 48.29 13.34
CA ARG A 316 35.13 47.91 12.16
C ARG A 316 35.15 46.40 11.93
N ASP A 317 36.27 45.74 12.17
CA ASP A 317 36.38 44.29 12.05
C ASP A 317 35.59 43.57 13.17
N ALA A 318 35.64 44.08 14.40
CA ALA A 318 34.82 43.58 15.50
C ALA A 318 33.32 43.76 15.24
N GLU A 319 32.91 44.87 14.62
CA GLU A 319 31.53 45.09 14.20
C GLU A 319 31.09 44.13 13.09
N ARG A 320 31.96 43.86 12.10
CA ARG A 320 31.70 42.86 11.05
C ARG A 320 31.55 41.45 11.63
N GLU A 321 32.42 41.07 12.55
CA GLU A 321 32.34 39.76 13.21
C GLU A 321 31.08 39.65 14.07
N LYS A 322 30.70 40.70 14.82
CA LYS A 322 29.42 40.74 15.53
C LYS A 322 28.22 40.63 14.59
N ALA A 323 28.22 41.36 13.47
CA ALA A 323 27.15 41.27 12.47
C ALA A 323 27.08 39.86 11.84
N LYS A 324 28.22 39.23 11.59
CA LYS A 324 28.31 37.86 11.08
C LYS A 324 27.82 36.83 12.10
N GLN A 325 28.13 37.02 13.38
CA GLN A 325 27.63 36.18 14.48
C GLN A 325 26.11 36.29 14.60
N LEU A 326 25.56 37.52 14.63
CA LEU A 326 24.12 37.74 14.66
C LEU A 326 23.40 37.11 13.46
N ALA A 327 23.95 37.27 12.25
CA ALA A 327 23.40 36.64 11.05
C ALA A 327 23.49 35.09 11.09
N ALA A 328 24.53 34.53 11.71
CA ALA A 328 24.67 33.10 11.91
C ALA A 328 23.66 32.58 12.95
N GLU A 329 23.45 33.31 14.03
CA GLU A 329 22.45 33.00 15.06
C GLU A 329 21.02 33.08 14.51
N GLU A 330 20.70 34.10 13.72
CA GLU A 330 19.40 34.23 13.06
C GLU A 330 19.14 33.06 12.09
N ARG A 331 20.14 32.70 11.28
CA ARG A 331 20.03 31.51 10.41
C ARG A 331 19.89 30.22 11.20
N ALA A 332 20.60 30.09 12.32
CA ALA A 332 20.49 28.92 13.19
C ALA A 332 19.09 28.84 13.83
N ALA A 333 18.53 29.96 14.28
CA ALA A 333 17.18 30.05 14.82
C ALA A 333 16.12 29.70 13.75
N ALA A 334 16.22 30.29 12.55
CA ALA A 334 15.32 29.97 11.44
C ALA A 334 15.38 28.48 11.03
N ASN A 335 16.59 27.90 11.01
CA ASN A 335 16.76 26.47 10.75
C ASN A 335 16.17 25.61 11.87
N ALA A 336 16.30 26.00 13.14
CA ALA A 336 15.71 25.30 14.26
C ALA A 336 14.18 25.37 14.23
N GLU A 337 13.59 26.51 13.86
CA GLU A 337 12.14 26.64 13.66
C GLU A 337 11.65 25.79 12.49
N ALA A 338 12.36 25.79 11.36
CA ALA A 338 12.04 24.93 10.22
C ALA A 338 12.11 23.44 10.60
N GLN A 339 13.09 23.02 11.40
CA GLN A 339 13.19 21.66 11.93
C GLN A 339 12.03 21.33 12.87
N ARG A 340 11.64 22.24 13.78
CA ARG A 340 10.48 22.06 14.65
C ARG A 340 9.19 21.90 13.85
N GLN A 341 8.99 22.73 12.82
CA GLN A 341 7.83 22.60 11.93
C GLN A 341 7.84 21.28 11.15
N ALA A 342 9.00 20.84 10.66
CA ALA A 342 9.14 19.55 9.98
C ALA A 342 8.84 18.38 10.93
N GLN A 343 9.39 18.41 12.15
CA GLN A 343 9.11 17.41 13.18
C GLN A 343 7.64 17.40 13.58
N ALA A 344 7.00 18.56 13.72
CA ALA A 344 5.56 18.67 14.00
C ALA A 344 4.71 18.07 12.86
N ARG A 345 5.09 18.28 11.59
CA ARG A 345 4.43 17.64 10.44
C ARG A 345 4.60 16.12 10.44
N ILE A 346 5.79 15.63 10.78
CA ILE A 346 6.06 14.20 10.90
C ILE A 346 5.23 13.59 12.04
N ALA A 347 5.20 14.23 13.21
CA ALA A 347 4.41 13.80 14.35
C ALA A 347 2.91 13.76 14.02
N ALA A 348 2.37 14.83 13.43
CA ALA A 348 0.97 14.90 13.01
C ALA A 348 0.63 13.81 11.97
N ALA A 349 1.53 13.51 11.03
CA ALA A 349 1.35 12.42 10.08
C ALA A 349 1.38 11.04 10.75
N GLN A 350 2.23 10.85 11.76
CA GLN A 350 2.27 9.62 12.55
C GLN A 350 1.01 9.43 13.39
N GLU A 351 0.50 10.48 14.02
CA GLU A 351 -0.78 10.47 14.75
C GLU A 351 -1.97 10.20 13.84
N ALA A 352 -2.01 10.83 12.66
CA ALA A 352 -3.05 10.55 11.67
C ALA A 352 -3.02 9.08 11.21
N ASN A 353 -1.83 8.52 10.99
CA ASN A 353 -1.68 7.11 10.63
C ASN A 353 -2.09 6.18 11.77
N SER A 354 -1.72 6.48 13.02
CA SER A 354 -2.13 5.67 14.18
C SER A 354 -3.65 5.72 14.39
N ALA A 355 -4.28 6.88 14.20
CA ALA A 355 -5.73 7.03 14.25
C ALA A 355 -6.45 6.23 13.15
N ILE A 356 -5.90 6.19 11.93
CA ILE A 356 -6.44 5.34 10.84
C ILE A 356 -6.35 3.85 11.22
N LEU A 357 -5.23 3.42 11.82
CA LEU A 357 -5.07 2.04 12.27
C LEU A 357 -6.02 1.68 13.42
N GLN A 358 -6.23 2.59 14.37
CA GLN A 358 -7.21 2.41 15.44
C GLN A 358 -8.63 2.29 14.89
N ARG A 359 -9.04 3.19 13.98
CA ARG A 359 -10.35 3.08 13.30
C ARG A 359 -10.52 1.75 12.57
N ARG A 360 -9.49 1.28 11.88
CA ARG A 360 -9.52 -0.04 11.21
C ARG A 360 -9.65 -1.20 12.20
N ARG A 361 -9.05 -1.11 13.39
CA ARG A 361 -9.21 -2.12 14.44
C ARG A 361 -10.64 -2.11 14.98
N GLU A 362 -11.20 -0.93 15.28
CA GLU A 362 -12.58 -0.78 15.73
C GLU A 362 -13.59 -1.25 14.67
N GLU A 363 -13.39 -0.91 13.39
CA GLU A 363 -14.20 -1.40 12.27
C GLU A 363 -14.12 -2.92 12.15
N PHE A 364 -12.93 -3.50 12.33
CA PHE A 364 -12.76 -4.95 12.31
C PHE A 364 -13.46 -5.63 13.49
N GLU A 365 -13.33 -5.09 14.70
CA GLU A 365 -14.00 -5.61 15.90
C GLU A 365 -15.52 -5.49 15.81
N THR A 366 -16.04 -4.35 15.34
CA THR A 366 -17.47 -4.18 15.10
C THR A 366 -17.99 -5.13 14.02
N GLN A 367 -17.20 -5.37 12.97
CA GLN A 367 -17.54 -6.34 11.94
C GLN A 367 -17.49 -7.78 12.47
N GLN A 368 -16.52 -8.12 13.33
CA GLN A 368 -16.48 -9.40 14.02
C GLN A 368 -17.71 -9.60 14.91
N LYS A 369 -18.06 -8.61 15.75
CA LYS A 369 -19.27 -8.65 16.59
C LYS A 369 -20.54 -8.84 15.74
N LYS A 370 -20.71 -8.08 14.65
CA LYS A 370 -21.84 -8.27 13.73
C LYS A 370 -21.85 -9.66 13.09
N ASN A 371 -20.71 -10.21 12.74
CA ASN A 371 -20.61 -11.56 12.19
C ASN A 371 -20.95 -12.63 13.23
N GLU A 372 -20.49 -12.47 14.48
CA GLU A 372 -20.85 -13.32 15.61
C GLU A 372 -22.34 -13.24 15.93
N GLU A 373 -22.93 -12.04 15.94
CA GLU A 373 -24.38 -11.83 16.10
C GLU A 373 -25.15 -12.50 14.97
N ARG A 374 -24.73 -12.35 13.71
CA ARG A 374 -25.34 -13.05 12.56
C ARG A 374 -25.18 -14.56 12.63
N ARG A 375 -24.12 -15.05 13.28
CA ARG A 375 -23.92 -16.48 13.51
C ARG A 375 -24.85 -16.98 14.62
N ARG A 376 -24.90 -16.27 15.75
CA ARG A 376 -25.83 -16.54 16.87
C ARG A 376 -27.28 -16.53 16.41
N LEU A 377 -27.69 -15.55 15.61
CA LEU A 377 -29.04 -15.49 15.06
C LEU A 377 -29.35 -16.69 14.16
N ARG A 378 -28.41 -17.11 13.33
CA ARG A 378 -28.56 -18.31 12.48
C ARG A 378 -28.54 -19.62 13.25
N GLU A 379 -27.82 -19.68 14.36
CA GLU A 379 -27.82 -20.84 15.26
C GLU A 379 -29.15 -20.90 16.04
N ALA A 380 -29.64 -19.77 16.56
CA ALA A 380 -30.94 -19.68 17.22
C ALA A 380 -32.11 -19.99 16.28
N GLN A 381 -32.08 -19.50 15.03
CA GLN A 381 -33.09 -19.87 14.01
C GLN A 381 -33.09 -21.37 13.71
N ARG A 382 -31.91 -21.99 13.58
CA ARG A 382 -31.81 -23.43 13.39
C ARG A 382 -32.31 -24.23 14.59
N GLN A 383 -32.03 -23.76 15.80
CA GLN A 383 -32.57 -24.38 17.02
C GLN A 383 -34.10 -24.28 17.07
N ALA A 384 -34.68 -23.12 16.75
CA ALA A 384 -36.13 -22.96 16.69
C ALA A 384 -36.78 -23.84 15.61
N GLU A 385 -36.17 -23.93 14.42
CA GLU A 385 -36.64 -24.84 13.35
C GLU A 385 -36.53 -26.32 13.76
N GLU A 386 -35.45 -26.71 14.46
CA GLU A 386 -35.30 -28.07 14.98
C GLU A 386 -36.31 -28.39 16.09
N GLU A 387 -36.60 -27.44 16.98
CA GLU A 387 -37.64 -27.56 18.01
C GLU A 387 -39.03 -27.68 17.37
N GLU A 388 -39.37 -26.84 16.40
CA GLU A 388 -40.63 -26.94 15.66
C GLU A 388 -40.73 -28.28 14.91
N ARG A 389 -39.62 -28.76 14.34
CA ARG A 389 -39.58 -30.08 13.70
C ARG A 389 -39.80 -31.20 14.72
N ARG A 390 -39.20 -31.12 15.91
CA ARG A 390 -39.42 -32.09 17.01
C ARG A 390 -40.87 -32.10 17.47
N GLU A 391 -41.45 -30.93 17.74
CA GLU A 391 -42.87 -30.83 18.09
C GLU A 391 -43.78 -31.37 16.99
N GLY A 392 -43.44 -31.13 15.72
CA GLY A 392 -44.16 -31.68 14.57
C GLY A 392 -44.03 -33.20 14.46
N GLU A 393 -42.85 -33.76 14.73
CA GLU A 393 -42.60 -35.20 14.77
C GLU A 393 -43.34 -35.88 15.94
N GLU A 394 -43.39 -35.25 17.12
CA GLU A 394 -44.14 -35.68 18.30
C GLU A 394 -45.64 -35.68 18.03
N LYS A 395 -46.22 -34.59 17.52
CA LYS A 395 -47.64 -34.54 17.14
C LYS A 395 -48.01 -35.60 16.10
N ARG A 396 -47.13 -35.87 15.14
CA ARG A 396 -47.31 -36.96 14.16
C ARG A 396 -47.19 -38.34 14.80
N ALA A 397 -46.32 -38.51 15.80
CA ALA A 397 -46.21 -39.75 16.56
C ALA A 397 -47.47 -40.02 17.39
N GLU A 398 -47.99 -39.00 18.07
CA GLU A 398 -49.27 -39.05 18.79
C GLU A 398 -50.43 -39.39 17.86
N GLN A 399 -50.50 -38.76 16.68
CA GLN A 399 -51.52 -39.10 15.68
C GLN A 399 -51.40 -40.56 15.20
N ARG A 400 -50.18 -41.07 15.02
CA ARG A 400 -49.96 -42.49 14.67
C ARG A 400 -50.40 -43.42 15.80
N GLN A 401 -50.11 -43.08 17.05
CA GLN A 401 -50.55 -43.85 18.20
C GLN A 401 -52.07 -43.84 18.35
N ALA A 402 -52.71 -42.66 18.26
CA ALA A 402 -54.16 -42.54 18.31
C ALA A 402 -54.85 -43.31 17.18
N ALA A 403 -54.33 -43.26 15.95
CA ALA A 403 -54.85 -44.03 14.83
C ALA A 403 -54.69 -45.55 15.05
N TYR A 404 -53.56 -45.97 15.64
CA TYR A 404 -53.34 -47.37 15.99
C TYR A 404 -54.32 -47.87 17.07
N GLU A 405 -54.54 -47.07 18.12
CA GLU A 405 -55.52 -47.38 19.17
C GLU A 405 -56.95 -47.43 18.63
N GLU A 406 -57.33 -46.49 17.75
CA GLU A 406 -58.64 -46.51 17.11
C GLU A 406 -58.81 -47.74 16.21
N ALA A 407 -57.77 -48.13 15.45
CA ALA A 407 -57.79 -49.34 14.64
C ALA A 407 -57.95 -50.59 15.51
N GLN A 408 -57.22 -50.70 16.64
CA GLN A 408 -57.39 -51.80 17.59
C GLN A 408 -58.80 -51.85 18.18
N ARG A 409 -59.40 -50.70 18.53
CA ARG A 409 -60.79 -50.65 19.01
C ARG A 409 -61.78 -51.14 17.96
N ARG A 410 -61.59 -50.76 16.70
CA ARG A 410 -62.43 -51.24 15.58
C ARG A 410 -62.27 -52.74 15.35
N GLU A 411 -61.05 -53.26 15.46
CA GLU A 411 -60.79 -54.70 15.35
C GLU A 411 -61.43 -55.48 16.50
N ALA A 412 -61.25 -55.03 17.74
CA ALA A 412 -61.88 -55.63 18.91
C ALA A 412 -63.42 -55.63 18.81
N ALA A 413 -64.01 -54.55 18.32
CA ALA A 413 -65.46 -54.47 18.08
C ALA A 413 -65.93 -55.47 17.00
N ARG A 414 -65.17 -55.65 15.92
CA ARG A 414 -65.47 -56.65 14.89
C ARG A 414 -65.37 -58.07 15.43
N VAL A 415 -64.35 -58.36 16.23
CA VAL A 415 -64.20 -59.68 16.87
C VAL A 415 -65.39 -59.96 17.80
N ALA A 416 -65.77 -58.99 18.65
CA ALA A 416 -66.93 -59.13 19.53
C ALA A 416 -68.25 -59.33 18.77
N GLU A 417 -68.43 -58.66 17.62
CA GLU A 417 -69.60 -58.85 16.75
C GLU A 417 -69.63 -60.27 16.15
N VAL A 418 -68.49 -60.77 15.65
CA VAL A 418 -68.37 -62.14 15.13
C VAL A 418 -68.66 -63.16 16.23
N GLU A 419 -68.12 -62.98 17.42
CA GLU A 419 -68.40 -63.83 18.58
C GLU A 419 -69.89 -63.83 18.94
N SER A 420 -70.54 -62.66 18.97
CA SER A 420 -71.99 -62.56 19.21
C SER A 420 -72.82 -63.27 18.14
N VAL A 421 -72.44 -63.17 16.87
CA VAL A 421 -73.10 -63.87 15.76
C VAL A 421 -72.89 -65.38 15.87
N GLU A 422 -71.70 -65.84 16.26
CA GLU A 422 -71.43 -67.24 16.51
C GLU A 422 -72.24 -67.79 17.68
N GLU A 423 -72.37 -67.04 18.77
CA GLU A 423 -73.23 -67.41 19.90
C GLU A 423 -74.70 -67.53 19.49
N MET A 424 -75.21 -66.59 18.69
CA MET A 424 -76.57 -66.70 18.13
C MET A 424 -76.72 -67.95 17.26
N LYS A 425 -75.77 -68.23 16.36
CA LYS A 425 -75.79 -69.45 15.54
C LYS A 425 -75.76 -70.72 16.38
N ARG A 426 -75.00 -70.74 17.49
CA ARG A 426 -74.97 -71.87 18.43
C ARG A 426 -76.32 -72.07 19.12
N ARG A 427 -76.97 -70.98 19.54
CA ARG A 427 -78.33 -71.01 20.12
C ARG A 427 -79.35 -71.53 19.10
N GLU A 428 -79.36 -70.98 17.88
CA GLU A 428 -80.26 -71.44 16.82
C GLU A 428 -80.02 -72.91 16.43
N ALA A 429 -78.76 -73.35 16.33
CA ALA A 429 -78.43 -74.74 16.04
C ALA A 429 -78.95 -75.68 17.13
N TYR A 430 -78.83 -75.27 18.39
CA TYR A 430 -79.38 -76.01 19.52
C TYR A 430 -80.91 -76.10 19.45
N GLU A 431 -81.60 -74.98 19.19
CA GLU A 431 -83.06 -74.95 19.04
C GLU A 431 -83.55 -75.80 17.86
N ARG A 432 -82.86 -75.73 16.71
CA ARG A 432 -83.14 -76.60 15.55
C ARG A 432 -82.97 -78.07 15.90
N SER A 433 -81.92 -78.43 16.65
CA SER A 433 -81.70 -79.82 17.08
C SER A 433 -82.81 -80.32 18.02
N GLN A 434 -83.32 -79.46 18.91
CA GLN A 434 -84.46 -79.80 19.75
C GLN A 434 -85.75 -79.95 18.95
N ALA A 435 -85.98 -79.06 17.97
CA ALA A 435 -87.14 -79.13 17.09
C ALA A 435 -87.13 -80.43 16.26
N LEU A 436 -85.98 -80.81 15.71
CA LEU A 436 -85.81 -82.07 14.98
C LEU A 436 -86.09 -83.29 15.86
N ARG A 437 -85.59 -83.31 17.11
CA ARG A 437 -85.91 -84.38 18.07
C ARG A 437 -87.42 -84.52 18.32
N ARG A 438 -88.14 -83.40 18.47
CA ARG A 438 -89.61 -83.43 18.64
C ARG A 438 -90.32 -84.02 17.41
N ILE A 439 -89.89 -83.64 16.21
CA ILE A 439 -90.44 -84.20 14.95
C ILE A 439 -90.16 -85.70 14.86
N GLU A 440 -88.96 -86.15 15.22
CA GLU A 440 -88.61 -87.58 15.25
C GLU A 440 -89.48 -88.36 16.25
N GLU A 441 -89.71 -87.82 17.45
CA GLU A 441 -90.59 -88.42 18.45
C GLU A 441 -92.05 -88.50 17.96
N ASP A 442 -92.58 -87.43 17.35
CA ASP A 442 -93.95 -87.39 16.83
C ASP A 442 -94.14 -88.30 15.61
N THR A 443 -93.14 -88.37 14.72
CA THR A 443 -93.16 -89.31 13.59
C THR A 443 -93.05 -90.76 14.06
N ALA A 444 -92.25 -91.05 15.09
CA ALA A 444 -92.19 -92.38 15.71
C ALA A 444 -93.53 -92.77 16.34
N ARG A 445 -94.18 -91.86 17.08
CA ARG A 445 -95.55 -92.06 17.61
C ARG A 445 -96.56 -92.34 16.52
N THR A 446 -96.51 -91.57 15.43
CA THR A 446 -97.41 -91.74 14.29
C THR A 446 -97.20 -93.09 13.60
N ARG A 447 -95.94 -93.52 13.41
CA ARG A 447 -95.60 -94.84 12.87
C ARG A 447 -96.13 -95.97 13.77
N ALA A 448 -95.93 -95.87 15.08
CA ALA A 448 -96.44 -96.86 16.04
C ALA A 448 -97.98 -96.98 16.00
N LEU A 449 -98.69 -95.86 15.90
CA LEU A 449 -100.15 -95.86 15.75
C LEU A 449 -100.61 -96.48 14.42
N GLN A 450 -99.91 -96.21 13.32
CA GLN A 450 -100.21 -96.83 12.03
C GLN A 450 -99.96 -98.35 12.05
N GLU A 451 -98.92 -98.79 12.74
CA GLU A 451 -98.60 -100.21 12.90
C GLU A 451 -99.63 -100.95 13.76
N GLN A 452 -100.05 -100.34 14.89
CA GLN A 452 -101.19 -100.83 15.68
C GLN A 452 -102.47 -100.91 14.85
N ARG A 453 -102.75 -99.91 14.01
CA ARG A 453 -103.89 -99.94 13.09
C ARG A 453 -103.79 -101.08 12.08
N ARG A 454 -102.62 -101.34 11.51
CA ARG A 454 -102.37 -102.47 10.60
C ARG A 454 -102.57 -103.82 11.32
N GLN A 455 -102.09 -103.95 12.55
CA GLN A 455 -102.30 -105.15 13.37
C GLN A 455 -103.79 -105.40 13.63
N LEU A 456 -104.54 -104.37 14.02
CA LEU A 456 -106.00 -104.48 14.23
C LEU A 456 -106.75 -104.83 12.93
N GLN A 457 -106.34 -104.29 11.79
CA GLN A 457 -106.90 -104.68 10.49
C GLN A 457 -106.55 -106.13 10.12
N GLY A 458 -105.33 -106.57 10.41
CA GLY A 458 -104.90 -107.97 10.27
C GLY A 458 -105.73 -108.91 11.15
N GLN A 459 -105.93 -108.56 12.41
CA GLN A 459 -106.78 -109.31 13.34
C GLN A 459 -108.24 -109.38 12.85
N ARG A 460 -108.80 -108.28 12.35
CA ARG A 460 -110.16 -108.28 11.76
C ARG A 460 -110.25 -109.17 10.51
N ARG A 461 -109.23 -109.17 9.64
CA ARG A 461 -109.18 -110.05 8.46
C ARG A 461 -109.15 -111.53 8.89
N MET A 462 -108.28 -111.88 9.85
CA MET A 462 -108.19 -113.23 10.41
C MET A 462 -109.50 -113.66 11.08
N ALA A 463 -110.11 -112.79 11.88
CA ALA A 463 -111.40 -113.06 12.54
C ALA A 463 -112.53 -113.25 11.52
N ASN A 464 -112.60 -112.43 10.46
CA ASN A 464 -113.56 -112.60 9.38
C ASN A 464 -113.33 -113.89 8.59
N MET A 465 -112.08 -114.26 8.32
CA MET A 465 -111.73 -115.51 7.65
C MET A 465 -112.12 -116.72 8.50
N ASN A 466 -111.83 -116.68 9.80
CA ASN A 466 -112.24 -117.71 10.77
C ASN A 466 -113.76 -117.82 10.89
N ALA A 467 -114.49 -116.70 10.94
CA ALA A 467 -115.95 -116.70 10.96
C ALA A 467 -116.54 -117.26 9.65
N SER A 468 -115.88 -117.02 8.51
CA SER A 468 -116.26 -117.62 7.22
C SER A 468 -116.02 -119.13 7.21
N LEU A 469 -114.90 -119.60 7.73
CA LEU A 469 -114.59 -121.03 7.90
C LEU A 469 -115.60 -121.71 8.82
N GLN A 470 -115.94 -121.10 9.96
CA GLN A 470 -116.98 -121.60 10.86
C GLN A 470 -118.35 -121.68 10.17
N ARG A 471 -118.72 -120.66 9.38
CA ARG A 471 -119.96 -120.71 8.57
C ARG A 471 -119.94 -121.87 7.58
N GLN A 472 -118.82 -122.11 6.89
CA GLN A 472 -118.69 -123.26 5.98
C GLN A 472 -118.79 -124.60 6.71
N GLN A 473 -118.18 -124.71 7.90
CA GLN A 473 -118.28 -125.92 8.73
C GLN A 473 -119.72 -126.17 9.18
N ILE A 474 -120.46 -125.13 9.58
CA ILE A 474 -121.89 -125.23 9.95
C ILE A 474 -122.73 -125.67 8.74
N VAL A 475 -122.50 -125.08 7.57
CA VAL A 475 -123.20 -125.47 6.33
C VAL A 475 -122.90 -126.92 5.97
N GLN A 476 -121.64 -127.36 6.02
CA GLN A 476 -121.26 -128.76 5.79
C GLN A 476 -121.88 -129.71 6.83
N ALA A 477 -122.01 -129.29 8.09
CA ALA A 477 -122.68 -130.07 9.13
C ALA A 477 -124.19 -130.17 8.88
N MET A 478 -124.84 -129.09 8.43
CA MET A 478 -126.25 -129.08 8.03
C MET A 478 -126.50 -129.92 6.77
N GLU A 479 -125.60 -129.91 5.79
CA GLU A 479 -125.69 -130.76 4.60
C GLU A 479 -125.55 -132.24 4.94
N LYS A 480 -124.63 -132.59 5.85
CA LYS A 480 -124.49 -133.96 6.37
C LYS A 480 -125.73 -134.43 7.13
N LEU A 481 -126.37 -133.53 7.88
CA LEU A 481 -127.64 -133.81 8.58
C LEU A 481 -128.83 -133.94 7.63
N ALA A 482 -128.84 -133.24 6.50
CA ALA A 482 -129.88 -133.36 5.47
C ALA A 482 -129.76 -134.65 4.63
N ALA A 483 -128.53 -135.16 4.45
CA ALA A 483 -128.27 -136.37 3.68
C ALA A 483 -128.65 -137.66 4.43
N THR A 484 -128.65 -137.66 5.76
CA THR A 484 -129.03 -138.82 6.56
C THR A 484 -130.49 -138.74 6.99
N LYS A 485 -131.39 -139.14 6.09
CA LYS A 485 -132.84 -139.26 6.31
C LYS A 485 -133.15 -140.47 7.22
N SER A 486 -132.70 -140.39 8.47
CA SER A 486 -132.91 -141.34 9.58
C SER A 486 -133.50 -140.59 10.77
N TRP A 487 -134.54 -139.80 10.51
CA TRP A 487 -135.19 -138.93 11.50
C TRP A 487 -136.12 -139.70 12.47
N ALA A 488 -136.19 -141.03 12.37
CA ALA A 488 -137.14 -141.84 13.14
C ALA A 488 -136.58 -142.47 14.44
N GLU A 489 -135.27 -142.45 14.69
CA GLU A 489 -134.67 -143.21 15.81
C GLU A 489 -134.12 -142.38 16.99
N MET A 490 -134.16 -141.04 16.98
CA MET A 490 -133.59 -140.22 18.07
C MET A 490 -134.62 -139.55 19.01
N SER A 491 -135.89 -139.98 18.97
CA SER A 491 -136.92 -139.56 19.92
C SER A 491 -136.91 -140.45 21.18
N GLY A 492 -135.99 -140.17 22.10
CA GLY A 492 -136.00 -140.72 23.46
C GLY A 492 -136.83 -139.85 24.43
N PRO A 493 -137.52 -140.42 25.45
CA PRO A 493 -138.65 -139.78 26.15
C PRO A 493 -138.31 -138.65 27.16
N ASN A 494 -137.10 -138.09 27.16
CA ASN A 494 -136.66 -137.13 28.17
C ASN A 494 -135.96 -135.87 27.62
N GLY A 495 -136.47 -135.33 26.51
CA GLY A 495 -136.53 -133.88 26.26
C GLY A 495 -135.26 -133.03 26.45
N GLY A 496 -134.07 -133.52 26.14
CA GLY A 496 -132.84 -132.72 26.18
C GLY A 496 -131.72 -133.36 25.37
N VAL A 497 -131.49 -132.88 24.16
CA VAL A 497 -130.34 -133.29 23.33
C VAL A 497 -129.19 -132.31 23.55
N SER A 498 -128.12 -132.82 24.17
CA SER A 498 -126.87 -132.09 24.44
C SER A 498 -125.98 -132.03 23.18
N MET A 499 -125.51 -130.83 22.84
CA MET A 499 -124.74 -130.54 21.61
C MET A 499 -123.27 -131.00 21.69
N ASP A 500 -122.74 -131.25 22.89
CA ASP A 500 -121.32 -131.61 23.09
C ASP A 500 -120.96 -133.04 22.63
N ALA A 501 -121.94 -133.93 22.45
CA ALA A 501 -121.70 -135.28 21.95
C ALA A 501 -121.44 -135.34 20.43
N LEU A 502 -121.76 -134.28 19.68
CA LEU A 502 -121.62 -134.25 18.22
C LEU A 502 -120.29 -133.66 17.73
N LEU A 503 -119.54 -132.97 18.59
CA LEU A 503 -118.31 -132.27 18.20
C LEU A 503 -117.02 -132.97 18.63
N ASN A 504 -117.10 -134.15 19.26
CA ASN A 504 -115.91 -134.88 19.69
C ASN A 504 -115.84 -136.31 19.13
N LYS A 505 -115.59 -136.38 17.81
CA LYS A 505 -114.85 -137.50 17.20
C LYS A 505 -113.71 -136.93 16.34
N LYS A 506 -112.62 -136.68 17.06
CA LYS A 506 -111.25 -136.34 16.63
C LYS A 506 -111.00 -134.92 16.16
#